data_AF-A0A964FFP6-F1
#
_entry.id   AF-A0A964FFP6-F1
#
_cell.length_a   1.000
_cell.length_b   1.000
_cell.length_c   1.000
_cell.angle_alpha   90.00
_cell.angle_beta   90.00
_cell.angle_gamma   90.00
#
_symmetry.space_group_name_H-M   'P 1'
#
loop_
_entity.id
_entity.type
_entity.pdbx_description
1 polymer ?
#
loop_
_entity_poly.entity_id
_entity_poly.type
_entity_poly.pdbx_seq_one_letter_code
_entity_poly.pdbx_strand_id
1 'polypeptide(L)'
;MNKPQPRISQEHTDEIFALAAQLQAKHEQSYSLAELKKIGAEAHISPEFIERATKQIQRKKQRESRLETILESLSNAVAVMILFSFVTGFVGLPNGHCSLAKTQPENTRVLPDG
;
A
#
# COMPACT_ATOMS: atom_id res chain seq x y z
N MET A 1 55.92 3.88 7.11
CA MET A 1 55.38 3.08 8.23
C MET A 1 53.99 2.59 7.85
N ASN A 2 53.82 1.28 7.63
CA ASN A 2 52.50 0.67 7.42
C ASN A 2 51.83 0.46 8.78
N LYS A 3 50.62 0.98 8.96
CA LYS A 3 49.83 0.71 10.17
C LYS A 3 49.37 -0.75 10.12
N PRO A 4 49.56 -1.56 11.18
CA PRO A 4 49.03 -2.91 11.20
C PRO A 4 47.50 -2.85 11.10
N GLN A 5 46.93 -3.62 10.17
CA GLN A 5 45.48 -3.70 10.06
C GLN A 5 44.91 -4.39 11.30
N PRO A 6 43.79 -3.88 11.85
CA PRO A 6 43.12 -4.51 12.98
C PRO A 6 42.68 -5.93 12.59
N ARG A 7 43.04 -6.92 13.41
CA ARG A 7 42.60 -8.31 13.23
C ARG A 7 41.17 -8.45 13.73
N ILE A 8 40.32 -9.06 12.92
CA ILE A 8 38.95 -9.41 13.31
C ILE A 8 39.02 -10.59 14.28
N SER A 9 38.26 -10.53 15.37
CA SER A 9 38.19 -11.62 16.35
C SER A 9 37.54 -12.85 15.71
N GLN A 10 38.09 -14.04 15.98
CA GLN A 10 37.61 -15.29 15.39
C GLN A 10 36.15 -15.56 15.73
N GLU A 11 35.68 -15.13 16.90
CA GLU A 11 34.31 -15.31 17.39
C GLU A 11 33.23 -14.66 16.51
N HIS A 12 33.58 -13.61 15.75
CA HIS A 12 32.63 -12.91 14.87
C HIS A 12 32.69 -13.39 13.42
N THR A 13 33.61 -14.30 13.09
CA THR A 13 33.86 -14.71 11.70
C THR A 13 32.60 -15.30 11.06
N ASP A 14 31.91 -16.19 11.77
CA ASP A 14 30.72 -16.86 11.26
C ASP A 14 29.55 -15.88 11.06
N GLU A 15 29.36 -14.95 11.99
CA GLU A 15 28.32 -13.91 11.90
C GLU A 15 28.59 -12.95 10.72
N ILE A 16 29.86 -12.58 10.51
CA ILE A 16 30.28 -11.75 9.38
C ILE A 16 30.00 -12.45 8.06
N PHE A 17 30.34 -13.74 7.93
CA PHE A 17 30.06 -14.48 6.70
C PHE A 17 28.57 -14.73 6.48
N ALA A 18 27.79 -14.99 7.54
CA ALA A 18 26.34 -15.12 7.46
C ALA A 18 25.69 -13.81 6.97
N LEU A 19 26.10 -12.67 7.53
CA LEU A 19 25.62 -11.37 7.10
C LEU A 19 26.06 -11.05 5.66
N ALA A 20 27.30 -11.34 5.30
CA ALA A 20 27.81 -11.15 3.95
C ALA A 20 27.01 -11.98 2.93
N ALA A 21 26.70 -13.24 3.23
CA ALA A 21 25.88 -14.09 2.39
C ALA A 21 24.45 -13.54 2.25
N GLN A 22 23.85 -13.03 3.33
CA GLN A 22 22.54 -12.39 3.28
C GLN A 22 22.54 -11.12 2.42
N LEU A 23 23.57 -10.28 2.56
CA LEU A 23 23.73 -9.07 1.76
C LEU A 23 23.95 -9.38 0.29
N GLN A 24 24.78 -10.39 -0.01
CA GLN A 24 25.01 -10.88 -1.37
C GLN A 24 23.70 -11.37 -2.00
N ALA A 25 22.95 -12.22 -1.30
CA ALA A 25 21.67 -12.71 -1.78
C ALA A 25 20.66 -11.59 -2.04
N LYS A 26 20.63 -10.54 -1.21
CA LYS A 26 19.80 -9.35 -1.42
C LYS A 26 20.25 -8.52 -2.62
N HIS A 27 21.55 -8.41 -2.86
CA HIS A 27 22.11 -7.66 -3.99
C HIS A 27 21.82 -8.36 -5.33
N GLU A 28 21.94 -9.69 -5.37
CA GLU A 28 21.66 -10.52 -6.55
C GLU A 28 20.18 -10.57 -6.95
N GLN A 29 19.27 -10.08 -6.10
CA GLN A 29 17.83 -10.06 -6.39
C GLN A 29 17.38 -8.91 -7.31
N SER A 30 18.29 -8.05 -7.76
CA SER A 30 17.95 -6.91 -8.61
C SER A 30 18.58 -7.03 -10.00
N TYR A 31 17.78 -6.75 -11.02
CA TYR A 31 18.22 -6.66 -12.41
C TYR A 31 18.06 -5.24 -12.93
N SER A 32 19.08 -4.74 -13.62
CA SER A 32 18.99 -3.51 -14.41
C SER A 32 18.06 -3.69 -15.62
N LEU A 33 17.56 -2.59 -16.17
CA LEU A 33 16.75 -2.63 -17.39
C LEU A 33 17.53 -3.25 -18.57
N ALA A 34 18.85 -3.05 -18.62
CA ALA A 34 19.69 -3.62 -19.67
C ALA A 34 19.79 -5.15 -19.54
N GLU A 35 19.95 -5.67 -18.33
CA GLU A 35 19.96 -7.11 -18.06
C GLU A 35 18.61 -7.74 -18.36
N LEU A 36 17.50 -7.11 -17.96
CA LEU A 36 16.16 -7.58 -18.30
C LEU A 36 15.91 -7.59 -19.81
N LYS A 37 16.44 -6.61 -20.55
CA LYS A 37 16.37 -6.59 -22.02
C LYS A 37 17.19 -7.73 -22.63
N LYS A 38 18.37 -8.04 -22.08
CA LYS A 38 19.20 -9.16 -22.54
C LYS A 38 18.53 -10.51 -22.29
N ILE A 39 18.03 -10.74 -21.08
CA ILE A 39 17.28 -11.96 -20.70
C ILE A 39 16.02 -12.09 -21.57
N GLY A 40 15.30 -10.98 -21.77
CA GLY A 40 14.14 -10.94 -22.66
C GLY A 40 14.49 -11.31 -24.10
N ALA A 41 15.62 -10.83 -24.62
CA ALA A 41 16.08 -11.16 -25.96
C ALA A 41 16.40 -12.66 -26.12
N GLU A 42 17.00 -13.29 -25.10
CA GLU A 42 17.23 -14.74 -25.06
C GLU A 42 15.91 -15.53 -25.08
N ALA A 43 14.83 -14.95 -24.54
CA ALA A 43 13.47 -15.50 -24.57
C ALA A 43 12.63 -15.03 -25.77
N HIS A 44 13.24 -14.43 -26.81
CA HIS A 44 12.55 -13.87 -27.98
C HIS A 44 11.55 -12.74 -27.69
N ILE A 45 11.69 -12.05 -26.57
CA ILE A 45 10.90 -10.88 -26.19
C ILE A 45 11.63 -9.62 -26.65
N SER A 46 10.97 -8.79 -27.47
CA SER A 46 11.55 -7.52 -27.91
C SER A 46 11.81 -6.59 -26.72
N PRO A 47 12.96 -5.87 -26.70
CA PRO A 47 13.33 -4.97 -25.61
C PRO A 47 12.31 -3.83 -25.38
N GLU A 48 11.52 -3.48 -26.40
CA GLU A 48 10.43 -2.51 -26.24
C GLU A 48 9.36 -2.98 -25.27
N PHE A 49 8.98 -4.27 -25.30
CA PHE A 49 7.98 -4.81 -24.41
C PHE A 49 8.48 -4.87 -22.97
N ILE A 50 9.77 -5.21 -22.76
CA ILE A 50 10.43 -5.17 -21.46
C ILE A 50 10.43 -3.75 -20.87
N GLU A 51 10.70 -2.75 -21.70
CA GLU A 51 10.68 -1.35 -21.26
C GLU A 51 9.28 -0.87 -20.89
N ARG A 52 8.27 -1.19 -21.71
CA ARG A 52 6.87 -0.87 -21.40
C ARG A 52 6.40 -1.56 -20.12
N ALA A 53 6.73 -2.85 -19.94
CA ALA A 53 6.39 -3.62 -18.75
C ALA A 53 7.03 -3.02 -17.49
N THR A 54 8.32 -2.68 -17.54
CA THR A 54 9.03 -2.03 -16.43
C THR A 54 8.34 -0.72 -16.02
N LYS A 55 7.99 0.14 -16.99
CA LYS A 55 7.27 1.40 -16.72
C LYS A 55 5.89 1.15 -16.10
N GLN A 56 5.15 0.15 -16.56
CA GLN A 56 3.83 -0.17 -16.00
C GLN A 56 3.92 -0.69 -14.56
N ILE A 57 4.87 -1.58 -14.27
CA ILE A 57 5.09 -2.13 -12.92
C ILE A 57 5.49 -1.02 -11.95
N GLN A 58 6.40 -0.13 -12.35
CA GLN A 58 6.81 1.01 -11.50
C GLN A 58 5.62 1.92 -11.16
N ARG A 59 4.77 2.23 -12.15
CA ARG A 59 3.55 3.03 -11.92
C ARG A 59 2.57 2.32 -10.98
N LYS A 60 2.40 1.01 -11.12
CA LYS A 60 1.55 0.21 -10.24
C LYS A 60 2.06 0.22 -8.80
N LYS A 61 3.35 -0.05 -8.60
CA LYS A 61 3.98 -0.07 -7.27
C LYS A 61 3.87 1.28 -6.55
N GLN A 62 4.01 2.40 -7.29
CA GLN A 62 3.80 3.74 -6.72
C GLN A 62 2.36 4.01 -6.27
N ARG A 63 1.37 3.37 -6.89
CA ARG A 63 -0.04 3.48 -6.47
C ARG A 63 -0.31 2.61 -5.25
N GLU A 64 0.20 1.39 -5.25
CA GLU A 64 0.05 0.45 -4.12
C GLU A 64 0.73 0.99 -2.86
N SER A 65 1.94 1.55 -2.96
CA SER A 65 2.62 2.14 -1.80
C SER A 65 1.84 3.32 -1.20
N ARG A 66 1.12 4.11 -2.03
CA ARG A 66 0.27 5.19 -1.53
C ARG A 66 -0.98 4.67 -0.82
N LEU A 67 -1.56 3.57 -1.30
CA LEU A 67 -2.74 2.96 -0.67
C LEU A 67 -2.39 2.32 0.68
N GLU A 68 -1.26 1.64 0.78
CA GLU A 68 -0.74 1.08 2.04
C GLU A 68 -0.56 2.18 3.10
N THR A 69 0.08 3.31 2.75
CA THR A 69 0.24 4.45 3.68
C THR A 69 -1.09 5.04 4.13
N ILE A 70 -2.11 5.09 3.26
CA ILE A 70 -3.44 5.62 3.60
C ILE A 70 -4.18 4.65 4.53
N LEU A 71 -4.12 3.34 4.29
CA LEU A 71 -4.76 2.33 5.15
C LEU A 71 -4.12 2.25 6.54
N GLU A 72 -2.80 2.34 6.64
CA GLU A 72 -2.10 2.41 7.94
C GLU A 72 -2.54 3.65 8.75
N SER A 73 -2.77 4.79 8.09
CA SER A 73 -3.26 6.00 8.75
C SER A 73 -4.72 5.91 9.23
N LEU A 74 -5.54 5.07 8.60
CA LEU A 74 -6.96 4.86 8.95
C LEU A 74 -7.12 3.95 10.17
N SER A 75 -6.21 2.98 10.38
CA SER A 75 -6.23 2.07 11.53
C SER A 75 -6.20 2.83 12.87
N ASN A 76 -5.36 3.86 12.98
CA ASN A 76 -5.24 4.64 14.22
C ASN A 76 -6.41 5.62 14.44
N ALA A 77 -7.16 5.97 13.39
CA ALA A 77 -8.30 6.88 13.49
C ALA A 77 -9.60 6.17 13.95
N VAL A 78 -9.77 4.89 13.60
CA VAL A 78 -10.96 4.11 14.00
C VAL A 78 -10.98 3.81 15.50
N ALA A 79 -9.80 3.60 16.12
CA ALA A 79 -9.69 3.33 17.56
C ALA A 79 -10.15 4.52 18.44
N VAL A 80 -9.95 5.76 17.98
CA VAL A 80 -10.33 6.97 18.73
C VAL A 80 -11.85 7.22 18.71
N MET A 81 -12.54 6.88 17.62
CA MET A 81 -14.00 7.06 17.48
C MET A 81 -14.80 6.15 18.43
N ILE A 82 -14.32 4.92 18.68
CA ILE A 82 -14.98 3.99 19.62
C ILE A 82 -14.82 4.47 21.07
N LEU A 83 -13.68 5.10 21.42
CA LEU A 83 -13.43 5.60 22.77
C LEU A 83 -14.24 6.89 23.08
N PHE A 84 -14.39 7.79 22.11
CA PHE A 84 -15.18 9.03 22.30
C PHE A 84 -16.69 8.76 22.42
N SER A 85 -17.19 7.70 21.77
CA SER A 85 -18.61 7.31 21.83
C SER A 85 -19.05 6.84 23.23
N PHE A 86 -18.11 6.37 24.07
CA PHE A 86 -18.40 5.97 25.44
C PHE A 86 -18.45 7.14 26.43
N VAL A 87 -17.84 8.29 26.11
CA VAL A 87 -17.73 9.43 27.04
C VAL A 87 -18.90 10.41 26.91
N THR A 88 -19.54 10.52 25.75
CA THR A 88 -20.66 11.46 25.53
C THR A 88 -22.05 10.84 25.77
N GLY A 89 -22.14 9.55 26.05
CA GLY A 89 -23.40 8.80 26.19
C GLY A 89 -24.24 9.05 27.46
N PHE A 90 -23.82 9.91 28.40
CA PHE A 90 -24.62 10.23 29.61
C PHE A 90 -25.17 11.67 29.65
N VAL A 91 -24.95 12.43 28.57
CA VAL A 91 -25.43 13.79 28.24
C VAL A 91 -26.86 13.96 27.71
N GLY A 92 -27.91 13.36 28.31
CA GLY A 92 -29.34 13.70 28.13
C GLY A 92 -29.89 14.06 26.72
N LEU A 93 -30.61 13.14 26.07
CA LEU A 93 -31.54 13.45 24.97
C LEU A 93 -32.86 14.03 25.51
N PRO A 94 -33.33 15.22 25.09
CA PRO A 94 -34.75 15.53 25.11
C PRO A 94 -35.40 15.01 23.81
N ASN A 95 -36.48 14.25 24.02
CA ASN A 95 -37.40 13.76 23.00
C ASN A 95 -37.84 14.85 22.02
N GLY A 96 -37.72 14.56 20.72
CA GLY A 96 -38.34 15.34 19.65
C GLY A 96 -38.62 14.44 18.46
N HIS A 97 -39.88 14.03 18.30
CA HIS A 97 -40.37 13.32 17.13
C HIS A 97 -40.01 14.08 15.84
N CYS A 98 -39.42 13.40 14.87
CA CYS A 98 -39.39 13.84 13.47
C CYS A 98 -39.75 12.67 12.56
N SER A 99 -41.05 12.56 12.27
CA SER A 99 -41.53 11.87 11.07
C SER A 99 -41.03 12.65 9.85
N LEU A 100 -40.21 12.01 9.03
CA LEU A 100 -39.88 12.51 7.69
C LEU A 100 -40.04 11.39 6.66
N ALA A 101 -41.28 10.91 6.51
CA ALA A 101 -41.68 10.20 5.29
C ALA A 101 -41.76 11.23 4.16
N LYS A 102 -40.70 11.30 3.35
CA LYS A 102 -40.65 12.13 2.16
C LYS A 102 -41.04 11.25 0.96
N THR A 103 -42.32 11.25 0.60
CA THR A 103 -42.76 10.81 -0.73
C THR A 103 -43.42 11.98 -1.44
N GLN A 104 -42.58 12.67 -2.21
CA GLN A 104 -42.79 13.18 -3.57
C GLN A 104 -44.23 13.55 -4.00
N PRO A 105 -44.47 14.82 -4.39
CA PRO A 105 -45.77 15.26 -4.90
C PRO A 105 -45.93 15.04 -6.41
N GLU A 106 -47.20 14.91 -6.79
CA GLU A 106 -47.84 15.19 -8.09
C GLU A 106 -47.39 14.44 -9.36
N ASN A 107 -48.26 13.51 -9.80
CA ASN A 107 -48.75 13.53 -11.18
C ASN A 107 -50.18 12.95 -11.22
N THR A 108 -51.16 13.84 -11.05
CA THR A 108 -52.59 13.51 -11.15
C THR A 108 -52.95 13.32 -12.62
N ARG A 109 -53.11 12.06 -13.04
CA ARG A 109 -53.84 11.72 -14.28
C ARG A 109 -55.32 12.03 -14.07
N VAL A 110 -55.83 13.07 -14.72
CA VAL A 110 -57.26 13.24 -14.95
C VAL A 110 -57.57 12.66 -16.32
N LEU A 111 -58.33 11.57 -16.36
CA LEU A 111 -59.00 11.07 -17.56
C LEU A 111 -60.51 11.09 -17.25
N PRO A 112 -61.34 11.79 -18.04
CA PRO A 112 -62.79 11.79 -17.82
C PRO A 112 -63.42 10.62 -18.57
N ASP A 113 -64.23 9.83 -17.88
CA ASP A 113 -65.16 8.87 -18.49
C ASP A 113 -66.57 9.15 -17.98
N GLY A 114 -67.52 9.19 -18.93
CA GLY A 114 -68.92 8.78 -18.74
C GLY A 114 -69.89 9.80 -18.18
#